data_AF-A0A521SW23-F1
#
_entry.id   AF-A0A521SW23-F1
#
_cell.length_a   1.000
_cell.length_b   1.000
_cell.length_c   1.000
_cell.angle_alpha   90.00
_cell.angle_beta   90.00
_cell.angle_gamma   90.00
#
_symmetry.space_group_name_H-M   'P 1'
#
loop_
_entity.id
_entity.type
_entity.pdbx_description
1 polymer ?
#
loop_
_entity_poly.entity_id
_entity_poly.type
_entity_poly.pdbx_seq_one_letter_code
_entity_poly.pdbx_strand_id
1 'polypeptide(L)'
;MKAHGYVIGKAGASSPDFALSLSSGFMATIAITMVMYLLPAVGLPQVDLPLWIARLFVDGPASVGALGVVIHLATGLVFAWIYSQHVEPRLILGPATSGLLFGGAMWVFVQGLAVPVLGSIGSALGGTGAGPGLFSAGLGAAAAAASLVAHLAYGGVLGYVYGCRGGGRCRKA
;
A
#
# COMPACT_ATOMS: atom_id res chain seq x y z
N MET A 1 14.59 33.57 -32.34
CA MET A 1 13.48 33.02 -31.54
C MET A 1 14.07 32.13 -30.44
N LYS A 2 13.94 32.51 -29.16
CA LYS A 2 14.32 31.67 -28.01
C LYS A 2 13.12 31.59 -27.08
N ALA A 3 12.46 30.44 -27.04
CA ALA A 3 11.43 30.14 -26.06
C ALA A 3 12.09 29.36 -24.91
N HIS A 4 12.56 30.07 -23.88
CA HIS A 4 12.78 29.46 -22.57
C HIS A 4 11.45 29.46 -21.83
N GLY A 5 10.65 28.42 -22.10
CA GLY A 5 9.38 28.17 -21.43
C GLY A 5 9.63 27.75 -19.99
N TYR A 6 9.29 28.66 -19.08
CA TYR A 6 9.24 28.50 -17.63
C TYR A 6 8.67 27.14 -17.21
N VAL A 7 9.50 26.32 -16.55
CA VAL A 7 9.00 25.33 -15.60
C VAL A 7 8.39 26.14 -14.46
N ILE A 8 7.06 26.26 -14.42
CA ILE A 8 6.36 26.75 -13.24
C ILE A 8 6.57 25.68 -12.17
N GLY A 9 7.65 25.83 -11.40
CA GLY A 9 7.77 25.17 -10.11
C GLY A 9 6.55 25.59 -9.30
N LYS A 10 5.79 24.62 -8.77
CA LYS A 10 4.76 24.88 -7.76
C LYS A 10 5.38 25.79 -6.71
N ALA A 11 4.96 27.06 -6.70
CA ALA A 11 5.38 28.01 -5.69
C ALA A 11 5.01 27.44 -4.32
N GLY A 12 6.03 27.23 -3.48
CA GLY A 12 5.86 26.95 -2.05
C GLY A 12 5.29 25.57 -1.70
N ALA A 13 5.93 24.48 -2.11
CA ALA A 13 5.79 23.25 -1.34
C ALA A 13 6.52 23.46 0.00
N SER A 14 5.80 24.00 1.00
CA SER A 14 6.16 23.81 2.40
C SER A 14 6.61 22.36 2.59
N SER A 15 7.72 22.14 3.30
CA SER A 15 8.22 20.80 3.63
C SER A 15 7.02 19.89 3.94
N PRO A 16 6.91 18.73 3.29
CA PRO A 16 5.75 17.88 3.44
C PRO A 16 5.47 17.64 4.92
N ASP A 17 4.23 17.89 5.30
CA ASP A 17 3.80 17.83 6.69
C ASP A 17 4.00 16.39 7.18
N PHE A 18 5.08 16.18 7.93
CA PHE A 18 5.48 14.88 8.42
C PHE A 18 4.38 14.26 9.28
N ALA A 19 3.69 15.07 10.10
CA ALA A 19 2.58 14.60 10.91
C ALA A 19 1.38 14.20 10.06
N LEU A 20 1.08 14.94 8.99
CA LEU A 20 0.03 14.57 8.03
C LEU A 20 0.39 13.29 7.26
N SER A 21 1.64 13.14 6.82
CA SER A 21 2.13 11.93 6.15
C SER A 21 2.03 10.70 7.07
N LEU A 22 2.50 10.83 8.31
CA LEU A 22 2.43 9.78 9.32
C LEU A 22 0.98 9.39 9.67
N SER A 23 0.11 10.38 9.95
CA SER A 23 -1.28 10.12 10.32
C SER A 23 -2.10 9.54 9.16
N SER A 24 -1.90 10.04 7.94
CA SER A 24 -2.56 9.48 6.74
C SER A 24 -2.09 8.06 6.45
N GLY A 25 -0.80 7.77 6.60
CA GLY A 25 -0.25 6.42 6.48
C GLY A 25 -0.81 5.46 7.52
N PHE A 26 -0.87 5.89 8.78
CA PHE A 26 -1.46 5.10 9.86
C PHE A 26 -2.93 4.75 9.57
N MET A 27 -3.74 5.73 9.17
CA MET A 27 -5.15 5.52 8.84
C MET A 27 -5.33 4.61 7.61
N ALA A 28 -4.49 4.79 6.59
CA ALA A 28 -4.50 3.93 5.42
C ALA A 28 -4.12 2.48 5.76
N THR A 29 -3.14 2.26 6.63
CA THR A 29 -2.76 0.92 7.11
C THR A 29 -3.89 0.27 7.91
N ILE A 30 -4.58 1.04 8.77
CA ILE A 30 -5.77 0.53 9.47
C ILE A 30 -6.82 0.09 8.45
N ALA A 31 -7.08 0.90 7.43
CA ALA A 31 -8.09 0.59 6.42
C ALA A 31 -7.80 -0.70 5.65
N ILE A 32 -6.57 -0.89 5.16
CA ILE A 32 -6.19 -2.15 4.48
C ILE A 32 -6.22 -3.34 5.43
N THR A 33 -5.77 -3.17 6.67
CA THR A 33 -5.79 -4.23 7.69
C THR A 33 -7.23 -4.65 8.00
N MET A 34 -8.15 -3.69 8.19
CA MET A 34 -9.57 -3.97 8.37
C MET A 34 -10.15 -4.72 7.17
N VAL A 35 -9.87 -4.25 5.95
CA VAL A 35 -10.34 -4.93 4.73
C VAL A 35 -9.83 -6.37 4.67
N MET A 36 -8.55 -6.62 4.97
CA MET A 36 -7.98 -7.98 4.98
C MET A 36 -8.68 -8.91 5.96
N TYR A 37 -9.11 -8.44 7.13
CA TYR A 37 -9.85 -9.24 8.11
C TYR A 37 -11.35 -9.38 7.79
N LEU A 38 -11.93 -8.44 7.04
CA LEU A 38 -13.34 -8.48 6.67
C LEU A 38 -13.60 -9.31 5.41
N LEU A 39 -12.64 -9.42 4.49
CA LEU A 39 -12.80 -10.18 3.24
C LEU A 39 -13.17 -11.66 3.45
N PRO A 40 -12.59 -12.38 4.43
CA PRO A 40 -13.02 -13.75 4.76
C PRO A 40 -14.47 -13.86 5.20
N ALA A 41 -15.02 -12.84 5.87
CA ALA A 41 -16.41 -12.84 6.32
C ALA A 41 -17.42 -12.83 5.15
N VAL A 42 -16.98 -12.45 3.95
CA VAL A 42 -17.77 -12.48 2.71
C VAL A 42 -17.32 -13.58 1.73
N GLY A 43 -16.55 -14.57 2.22
CA GLY A 43 -16.12 -15.73 1.44
C GLY A 43 -14.92 -15.49 0.52
N LEU A 44 -14.23 -14.35 0.64
CA LEU A 44 -13.01 -14.07 -0.11
C LEU A 44 -11.76 -14.52 0.67
N PRO A 45 -10.71 -15.02 -0.02
CA PRO A 45 -9.52 -15.51 0.64
C PRO A 45 -8.76 -14.39 1.38
N GLN A 46 -8.23 -14.73 2.56
CA GLN A 46 -7.34 -13.85 3.30
C GLN A 46 -5.94 -13.88 2.66
N VAL A 47 -5.47 -12.72 2.19
CA VAL A 47 -4.12 -12.54 1.67
C VAL A 47 -3.37 -11.62 2.61
N ASP A 48 -2.48 -12.20 3.44
CA ASP A 48 -1.73 -11.48 4.48
C ASP A 48 -0.23 -11.59 4.26
N LEU A 49 0.27 -10.71 3.38
CA LEU A 49 1.68 -10.65 3.03
C LEU A 49 2.59 -10.31 4.23
N PRO A 50 2.24 -9.36 5.13
CA PRO A 50 3.00 -9.14 6.35
C PRO A 50 3.15 -10.41 7.21
N LEU A 51 2.09 -11.22 7.34
CA LEU A 51 2.15 -12.49 8.05
C LEU A 51 3.10 -13.48 7.35
N TRP A 52 3.09 -13.53 6.02
CA TRP A 52 4.02 -14.38 5.26
C TRP A 52 5.47 -13.95 5.43
N ILE A 53 5.75 -12.64 5.43
CA ILE A 53 7.10 -12.12 5.71
C ILE A 53 7.52 -12.48 7.14
N ALA A 54 6.63 -12.29 8.12
CA ALA A 54 6.93 -12.58 9.52
C ALA A 54 7.34 -14.05 9.73
N ARG A 55 6.70 -14.99 9.03
CA ARG A 55 7.03 -16.42 9.07
C ARG A 55 8.42 -16.78 8.52
N LEU A 56 9.10 -15.86 7.84
CA LEU A 56 10.50 -16.07 7.45
C LEU A 56 11.48 -15.88 8.62
N PHE A 57 11.04 -15.25 9.71
CA PHE A 57 11.90 -14.85 10.83
C PHE A 57 11.50 -15.50 12.16
N VAL A 58 10.22 -15.83 12.35
CA VAL A 58 9.69 -16.39 13.59
C VAL A 58 8.61 -17.44 13.30
N ASP A 59 8.50 -18.47 14.15
CA ASP A 59 7.55 -19.57 13.97
C ASP A 59 6.36 -19.53 14.93
N GLY A 60 6.54 -18.95 16.12
CA GLY A 60 5.52 -18.93 17.16
C GLY A 60 4.27 -18.13 16.73
N PRO A 61 3.03 -18.64 16.92
CA PRO A 61 1.82 -17.97 16.46
C PRO A 61 1.70 -16.52 16.96
N ALA A 62 1.99 -16.30 18.25
CA ALA A 62 1.96 -14.97 18.86
C ALA A 62 3.04 -14.05 18.28
N SER A 63 4.27 -14.55 18.09
CA SER A 63 5.37 -13.79 17.51
C SER A 63 5.13 -13.45 16.04
N VAL A 64 4.57 -14.38 15.26
CA VAL A 64 4.22 -14.18 13.85
C VAL A 64 3.16 -13.09 13.73
N GLY A 65 2.13 -13.13 14.56
CA GLY A 65 1.09 -12.09 14.58
C GLY A 65 1.64 -10.72 14.94
N ALA A 66 2.43 -10.64 16.02
CA ALA A 66 3.04 -9.38 16.47
C ALA A 66 3.99 -8.79 15.41
N LEU A 67 4.90 -9.60 14.88
CA LEU A 67 5.85 -9.17 13.85
C LEU A 67 5.13 -8.80 12.54
N GLY A 68 4.09 -9.54 12.16
CA GLY A 68 3.25 -9.23 10.99
C GLY A 68 2.61 -7.85 11.09
N VAL A 69 2.03 -7.50 12.25
CA VAL A 69 1.46 -6.16 12.48
C VAL A 69 2.53 -5.07 12.40
N VAL A 70 3.69 -5.29 13.01
CA VAL A 70 4.81 -4.33 12.95
C VAL A 70 5.27 -4.11 11.51
N ILE A 71 5.47 -5.19 10.75
CA ILE A 71 5.85 -5.13 9.33
C ILE A 71 4.78 -4.38 8.53
N HIS A 72 3.50 -4.70 8.72
CA HIS A 72 2.42 -4.06 7.97
C HIS A 72 2.36 -2.56 8.25
N LEU A 73 2.49 -2.17 9.52
CA LEU A 73 2.53 -0.78 9.92
C LEU A 73 3.74 -0.06 9.33
N ALA A 74 4.94 -0.60 9.49
CA ALA A 74 6.16 0.00 8.96
C ALA A 74 6.09 0.16 7.43
N THR A 75 5.68 -0.88 6.70
CA THR A 75 5.56 -0.85 5.25
C THR A 75 4.50 0.15 4.79
N GLY A 76 3.34 0.21 5.46
CA GLY A 76 2.33 1.21 5.15
C GLY A 76 2.82 2.65 5.38
N LEU A 77 3.54 2.91 6.48
CA LEU A 77 4.13 4.23 6.70
C LEU A 77 5.18 4.60 5.63
N VAL A 78 6.01 3.64 5.20
CA VAL A 78 6.96 3.85 4.11
C VAL A 78 6.24 4.20 2.80
N PHE A 79 5.20 3.47 2.43
CA PHE A 79 4.44 3.79 1.21
C PHE A 79 3.66 5.10 1.31
N ALA A 80 3.17 5.47 2.49
CA ALA A 80 2.56 6.78 2.72
C ALA A 80 3.57 7.92 2.56
N TRP A 81 4.79 7.74 3.07
CA TRP A 81 5.89 8.65 2.81
C TRP A 81 6.16 8.75 1.31
N ILE A 82 6.36 7.62 0.60
CA ILE A 82 6.56 7.60 -0.86
C ILE A 82 5.45 8.37 -1.59
N TYR A 83 4.19 8.10 -1.24
CA TYR A 83 3.06 8.80 -1.83
C TYR A 83 3.14 10.31 -1.62
N SER A 84 3.31 10.76 -0.37
CA SER A 84 3.33 12.18 0.00
C SER A 84 4.52 12.96 -0.60
N GLN A 85 5.70 12.33 -0.68
CA GLN A 85 6.92 12.97 -1.18
C GLN A 85 7.05 12.91 -2.70
N HIS A 86 6.69 11.76 -3.27
CA HIS A 86 7.06 11.42 -4.64
C HIS A 86 5.87 11.37 -5.59
N VAL A 87 4.69 10.97 -5.14
CA VAL A 87 3.56 10.74 -6.04
C VAL A 87 2.59 11.92 -6.05
N GLU A 88 2.05 12.29 -4.89
CA GLU A 88 1.03 13.34 -4.75
C GLU A 88 1.44 14.69 -5.37
N PRO A 89 2.69 15.17 -5.21
CA PRO A 89 3.08 16.48 -5.74
C PRO A 89 3.08 16.52 -7.28
N ARG A 90 3.23 15.36 -7.93
CA ARG A 90 3.36 15.18 -9.38
C ARG A 90 2.02 14.92 -10.08
N LEU A 91 0.98 14.54 -9.34
CA LEU A 91 -0.34 14.27 -9.90
C LEU A 91 -1.25 15.51 -9.88
N ILE A 92 -1.93 15.76 -11.00
CA ILE A 92 -2.92 16.85 -11.18
C ILE A 92 -4.35 16.31 -10.98
N LEU A 93 -4.51 15.22 -10.24
CA LEU A 93 -5.81 14.55 -10.03
C LEU A 93 -6.39 14.91 -8.66
N GLY A 94 -7.68 14.64 -8.47
CA GLY A 94 -8.32 14.77 -7.15
C GLY A 94 -7.67 13.84 -6.11
N PRO A 95 -7.69 14.19 -4.81
CA PRO A 95 -7.06 13.42 -3.74
C PRO A 95 -7.39 11.92 -3.75
N ALA A 96 -8.68 11.59 -3.80
CA ALA A 96 -9.14 10.20 -3.82
C ALA A 96 -8.67 9.48 -5.09
N THR A 97 -8.77 10.10 -6.26
CA THR A 97 -8.31 9.51 -7.53
C THR A 97 -6.80 9.27 -7.54
N SER A 98 -6.00 10.24 -7.07
CA SER A 98 -4.56 10.08 -6.91
C SER A 98 -4.22 8.92 -5.96
N GLY A 99 -4.96 8.82 -4.86
CA GLY A 99 -4.84 7.73 -3.90
C GLY A 99 -5.17 6.36 -4.50
N LEU A 100 -6.31 6.24 -5.18
CA LEU A 100 -6.73 5.00 -5.85
C LEU A 100 -5.73 4.54 -6.91
N LEU A 101 -5.21 5.47 -7.73
CA LEU A 101 -4.17 5.15 -8.71
C LEU A 101 -2.89 4.66 -8.04
N PHE A 102 -2.48 5.30 -6.94
CA PHE A 102 -1.33 4.85 -6.17
C PHE A 102 -1.56 3.45 -5.58
N GLY A 103 -2.72 3.20 -4.98
CA GLY A 103 -3.11 1.89 -4.46
C GLY A 103 -3.11 0.81 -5.54
N GLY A 104 -3.68 1.10 -6.71
CA GLY A 104 -3.67 0.19 -7.86
C GLY A 104 -2.25 -0.09 -8.39
N ALA A 105 -1.41 0.94 -8.51
CA ALA A 105 -0.02 0.77 -8.91
C ALA A 105 0.77 -0.04 -7.88
N MET A 106 0.54 0.21 -6.59
CA MET A 106 1.11 -0.56 -5.49
C MET A 106 0.66 -2.02 -5.55
N TRP A 107 -0.62 -2.28 -5.85
CA TRP A 107 -1.11 -3.64 -6.06
C TRP A 107 -0.38 -4.35 -7.20
N VAL A 108 -0.23 -3.71 -8.37
CA VAL A 108 0.53 -4.27 -9.49
C VAL A 108 1.98 -4.57 -9.08
N PHE A 109 2.63 -3.65 -8.37
CA PHE A 109 3.99 -3.85 -7.86
C PHE A 109 4.06 -5.03 -6.88
N VAL A 110 3.17 -5.10 -5.90
CA VAL A 110 3.17 -6.16 -4.89
C VAL A 110 2.88 -7.52 -5.53
N GLN A 111 1.85 -7.61 -6.37
CA GLN A 111 1.41 -8.85 -6.99
C GLN A 111 2.31 -9.32 -8.14
N GLY A 112 2.86 -8.38 -8.91
CA GLY A 112 3.73 -8.66 -10.05
C GLY A 112 5.19 -8.89 -9.68
N LEU A 113 5.64 -8.37 -8.53
CA LEU A 113 7.04 -8.45 -8.12
C LEU A 113 7.23 -8.95 -6.68
N ALA A 114 6.66 -8.26 -5.68
CA ALA A 114 6.98 -8.55 -4.28
C ALA A 114 6.54 -9.97 -3.86
N VAL A 115 5.34 -10.40 -4.25
CA VAL A 115 4.79 -11.74 -3.97
C VAL A 115 5.65 -12.84 -4.61
N PRO A 116 5.97 -12.81 -5.92
CA PRO A 116 6.91 -13.77 -6.52
C PRO A 116 8.27 -13.82 -5.82
N VAL A 117 8.87 -12.65 -5.56
CA VAL A 117 10.18 -12.56 -4.89
C VAL A 117 10.13 -13.17 -3.50
N LEU A 118 9.09 -12.87 -2.72
CA LEU A 118 8.90 -13.45 -1.39
C LEU A 118 8.73 -14.98 -1.46
N GLY A 119 7.99 -15.47 -2.47
CA GLY A 119 7.88 -16.90 -2.74
C GLY A 119 9.25 -17.54 -3.01
N SER A 120 10.07 -16.92 -3.86
CA SER A 120 11.42 -17.41 -4.15
C SER A 120 12.33 -17.42 -2.92
N ILE A 121 12.26 -16.37 -2.07
CA ILE A 121 13.01 -16.32 -0.81
C ILE A 121 12.54 -17.44 0.13
N GLY A 122 11.23 -17.63 0.28
CA GLY A 122 10.66 -18.69 1.12
C GLY A 122 11.11 -20.08 0.68
N SER A 123 11.13 -20.36 -0.62
CA SER A 123 11.64 -21.63 -1.17
C SER A 123 13.15 -21.79 -0.93
N ALA A 124 13.94 -20.73 -1.08
CA ALA A 124 15.38 -20.76 -0.82
C ALA A 124 15.72 -21.03 0.67
N LEU A 125 14.82 -20.64 1.59
CA LEU A 125 14.93 -20.91 3.01
C LEU A 125 14.37 -22.29 3.43
N GLY A 126 14.00 -23.15 2.47
CA GLY A 126 13.54 -24.52 2.74
C GLY A 126 12.02 -24.67 2.85
N GLY A 127 11.24 -23.65 2.49
CA GLY A 127 9.79 -23.76 2.42
C GLY A 127 9.32 -24.75 1.35
N THR A 128 8.47 -25.70 1.73
CA THR A 128 8.01 -26.80 0.86
C THR A 128 6.72 -26.51 0.09
N GLY A 129 6.10 -25.35 0.32
CA GLY A 129 4.88 -24.93 -0.37
C GLY A 129 5.18 -24.24 -1.70
N ALA A 130 4.33 -24.49 -2.71
CA ALA A 130 4.32 -23.66 -3.92
C ALA A 130 3.99 -22.22 -3.52
N GLY A 131 4.86 -21.27 -3.88
CA GLY A 131 4.62 -19.85 -3.63
C GLY A 131 3.33 -19.36 -4.31
N PRO A 132 2.78 -18.21 -3.91
CA PRO A 132 1.53 -17.70 -4.46
C PRO A 132 1.57 -17.44 -5.98
N GLY A 133 2.77 -17.32 -6.57
CA GLY A 133 2.97 -17.06 -7.99
C GLY A 133 2.65 -15.61 -8.37
N LEU A 134 2.82 -15.29 -9.66
CA LEU A 134 2.47 -13.99 -10.21
C LEU A 134 0.97 -13.72 -10.02
N PHE A 135 0.64 -12.53 -9.51
CA PHE A 135 -0.74 -12.14 -9.21
C PHE A 135 -1.48 -13.11 -8.29
N SER A 136 -0.76 -13.79 -7.39
CA SER A 136 -1.34 -14.80 -6.50
C SER A 136 -2.06 -15.92 -7.28
N ALA A 137 -1.61 -16.26 -8.50
CA ALA A 137 -2.24 -17.29 -9.34
C ALA A 137 -2.38 -18.65 -8.63
N GLY A 138 -1.43 -19.01 -7.76
CA GLY A 138 -1.49 -20.22 -6.93
C GLY A 138 -2.57 -20.20 -5.84
N LEU A 139 -3.13 -19.03 -5.51
CA LEU A 139 -4.23 -18.85 -4.56
C LEU A 139 -5.58 -18.59 -5.26
N GLY A 140 -5.58 -18.45 -6.59
CA GLY A 140 -6.75 -18.20 -7.42
C GLY A 140 -7.10 -16.72 -7.61
N ALA A 141 -7.92 -16.44 -8.63
CA ALA A 141 -8.30 -15.08 -9.04
C ALA A 141 -9.01 -14.29 -7.92
N ALA A 142 -9.72 -14.98 -7.02
CA ALA A 142 -10.35 -14.37 -5.86
C ALA A 142 -9.32 -13.71 -4.91
N ALA A 143 -8.13 -14.28 -4.75
CA ALA A 143 -7.05 -13.71 -3.94
C ALA A 143 -6.46 -12.45 -4.57
N ALA A 144 -6.27 -12.46 -5.89
CA ALA A 144 -5.84 -11.30 -6.64
C ALA A 144 -6.84 -10.14 -6.49
N ALA A 145 -8.14 -10.42 -6.65
CA ALA A 145 -9.21 -9.43 -6.50
C ALA A 145 -9.34 -8.92 -5.05
N ALA A 146 -9.31 -9.81 -4.07
CA ALA A 146 -9.34 -9.48 -2.64
C ALA A 146 -8.19 -8.52 -2.28
N SER A 147 -6.96 -8.84 -2.71
CA SER A 147 -5.82 -7.96 -2.48
C SER A 147 -5.92 -6.63 -3.22
N LEU A 148 -6.53 -6.59 -4.42
CA LEU A 148 -6.78 -5.33 -5.14
C LEU A 148 -7.70 -4.41 -4.34
N VAL A 149 -8.81 -4.93 -3.84
CA VAL A 149 -9.76 -4.18 -3.00
C VAL A 149 -9.04 -3.61 -1.77
N ALA A 150 -8.21 -4.41 -1.12
CA ALA A 150 -7.42 -4.00 0.04
C ALA A 150 -6.45 -2.83 -0.29
N HIS A 151 -5.74 -2.91 -1.42
CA HIS A 151 -4.82 -1.85 -1.86
C HIS A 151 -5.55 -0.59 -2.34
N LEU A 152 -6.72 -0.72 -2.96
CA LEU A 152 -7.55 0.42 -3.32
C LEU A 152 -8.09 1.12 -2.07
N ALA A 153 -8.46 0.37 -1.03
CA ALA A 153 -8.85 0.94 0.26
C ALA A 153 -7.69 1.70 0.90
N TYR A 154 -6.49 1.11 0.94
CA TYR A 154 -5.27 1.80 1.39
C TYR A 154 -5.05 3.12 0.64
N GLY A 155 -4.97 3.05 -0.70
CA GLY A 155 -4.68 4.20 -1.54
C GLY A 155 -5.75 5.28 -1.44
N GLY A 156 -7.03 4.89 -1.47
CA GLY A 156 -8.17 5.79 -1.34
C GLY A 156 -8.16 6.55 -0.02
N VAL A 157 -7.97 5.86 1.12
CA VAL A 157 -7.88 6.49 2.44
C VAL A 157 -6.65 7.39 2.53
N LEU A 158 -5.49 6.92 2.08
CA LEU A 158 -4.24 7.70 2.09
C LEU A 158 -4.41 9.01 1.31
N GLY A 159 -4.88 8.92 0.06
CA GLY A 159 -5.06 10.08 -0.80
C GLY A 159 -6.11 11.04 -0.26
N TYR A 160 -7.22 10.52 0.28
CA TYR A 160 -8.26 11.34 0.89
C TYR A 160 -7.76 12.07 2.14
N VAL A 161 -7.19 11.36 3.12
CA VAL A 161 -6.74 11.95 4.39
C VAL A 161 -5.61 12.96 4.17
N TYR A 162 -4.64 12.63 3.32
CA TYR A 162 -3.53 13.51 2.99
C TYR A 162 -3.98 14.73 2.17
N GLY A 163 -4.73 14.52 1.07
CA GLY A 163 -5.11 15.58 0.15
C GLY A 163 -6.32 16.44 0.57
N CYS A 164 -7.10 16.00 1.56
CA CYS A 164 -8.17 16.78 2.19
C CYS A 164 -7.77 17.42 3.53
N ARG A 165 -6.46 17.44 3.84
CA ARG A 165 -5.84 18.15 4.97
C ARG A 165 -6.70 18.10 6.24
N GLY A 166 -6.95 16.93 6.83
CA GLY A 166 -7.49 16.72 8.19
C GLY A 166 -8.75 17.49 8.65
N GLY A 167 -9.34 18.35 7.82
CA GLY A 167 -10.28 19.41 8.19
C GLY A 167 -11.21 19.80 7.04
N GLY A 168 -11.42 18.89 6.08
CA GLY A 168 -12.50 18.94 5.09
C GLY A 168 -12.22 19.78 3.83
N ARG A 169 -11.08 20.46 3.72
CA ARG A 169 -10.72 21.23 2.51
C ARG A 169 -9.84 20.38 1.59
N CYS A 170 -10.48 19.74 0.63
CA CYS A 170 -9.81 19.01 -0.44
C CYS A 170 -9.17 19.95 -1.46
N ARG A 171 -7.96 19.61 -1.93
CA ARG A 171 -7.38 20.26 -3.11
C ARG A 171 -8.33 20.06 -4.29
N LYS A 172 -8.58 21.12 -5.07
CA LYS A 172 -9.31 21.00 -6.34
C LYS A 172 -8.36 20.39 -7.38
N ALA A 173 -8.90 19.50 -8.20
CA ALA A 173 -8.20 18.97 -9.38
C ALA A 173 -8.02 20.08 -10.42
#